data_AF-A0A1R0ZFU4-F1
#
_entry.id   AF-A0A1R0ZFU4-F1
#
_cell.length_a   1.000
_cell.length_b   1.000
_cell.length_c   1.000
_cell.angle_alpha   90.00
_cell.angle_beta   90.00
_cell.angle_gamma   90.00
#
_symmetry.space_group_name_H-M   'P 1'
#
loop_
_entity.id
_entity.type
_entity.pdbx_description
1 polymer ?
#
loop_
_entity_poly.entity_id
_entity_poly.type
_entity_poly.pdbx_seq_one_letter_code
_entity_poly.pdbx_strand_id
1 'polypeptide(L)'
;MTIFKEKQINKSLPSLLGNMQKIAQSVIINAKFLSDFEINDRLTLERCKEPSLFAWYVYDYGTHLFPLNDMNQVAEFQKEWLQGQSVFENKKQSNDDRLYVLNVFTGDLKRVFEFKREKNLVDHLQKAAG
;
A
#
# COMPACT_ATOMS: atom_id res chain seq x y z
N MET A 1 -13.11 -23.48 -31.21
CA MET A 1 -12.86 -22.04 -30.94
C MET A 1 -13.08 -21.79 -29.46
N THR A 2 -12.01 -21.76 -28.68
CA THR A 2 -12.06 -21.55 -27.23
C THR A 2 -12.17 -20.05 -26.99
N ILE A 3 -13.36 -19.58 -26.63
CA ILE A 3 -13.58 -18.20 -26.22
C ILE A 3 -12.91 -18.07 -24.85
N PHE A 4 -11.67 -17.58 -24.84
CA PHE A 4 -11.02 -17.13 -23.62
C PHE A 4 -11.87 -15.99 -23.06
N LYS A 5 -12.63 -16.28 -22.00
CA LYS A 5 -13.18 -15.25 -21.13
C LYS A 5 -11.98 -14.53 -20.51
N GLU A 6 -11.56 -13.43 -21.12
CA GLU A 6 -10.70 -12.46 -20.46
C GLU A 6 -11.35 -12.14 -19.11
N LYS A 7 -10.71 -12.61 -18.04
CA LYS A 7 -11.14 -12.36 -16.68
C LYS A 7 -11.30 -10.85 -16.51
N GLN A 8 -12.37 -10.45 -15.81
CA GLN A 8 -12.82 -9.08 -15.53
C GLN A 8 -11.82 -8.22 -14.70
N ILE A 9 -10.50 -8.38 -14.89
CA ILE A 9 -9.44 -7.76 -14.09
C ILE A 9 -9.36 -6.23 -14.31
N ASN A 10 -9.92 -5.69 -15.40
CA ASN A 10 -9.46 -4.38 -15.90
C ASN A 10 -10.38 -3.16 -15.70
N LYS A 11 -11.56 -3.27 -15.07
CA LYS A 11 -12.41 -2.07 -14.86
C LYS A 11 -12.14 -1.34 -13.54
N SER A 12 -11.74 -2.06 -12.50
CA SER A 12 -11.55 -1.53 -11.15
C SER A 12 -10.17 -0.91 -10.95
N LEU A 13 -9.12 -1.45 -11.58
CA LEU A 13 -7.73 -0.99 -11.43
C LEU A 13 -7.53 0.50 -11.79
N PRO A 14 -8.06 1.05 -12.91
CA PRO A 14 -7.90 2.47 -13.20
C PRO A 14 -8.50 3.37 -12.11
N SER A 15 -9.65 2.98 -11.54
CA SER A 15 -10.28 3.74 -10.45
C SER A 15 -9.49 3.62 -9.15
N LEU A 16 -8.95 2.44 -8.85
CA LEU A 16 -8.08 2.21 -7.69
C LEU A 16 -6.82 3.08 -7.78
N LEU A 17 -6.13 3.05 -8.92
CA LEU A 17 -4.94 3.87 -9.17
C LEU A 17 -5.27 5.37 -9.06
N GLY A 18 -6.41 5.81 -9.59
CA GLY A 18 -6.85 7.20 -9.44
C GLY A 18 -7.09 7.60 -7.98
N ASN A 19 -7.63 6.70 -7.15
CA ASN A 19 -7.80 6.95 -5.72
C ASN A 19 -6.46 6.97 -4.98
N MET A 20 -5.57 6.04 -5.27
CA MET A 20 -4.22 6.01 -4.71
C MET A 20 -3.45 7.27 -5.07
N GLN A 21 -3.50 7.71 -6.33
CA GLN A 21 -2.82 8.93 -6.77
C GLN A 21 -3.27 10.17 -5.98
N LYS A 22 -4.58 10.33 -5.78
CA LYS A 22 -5.13 11.42 -4.96
C LYS A 22 -4.64 11.36 -3.51
N ILE A 23 -4.55 10.17 -2.93
CA ILE A 23 -4.04 9.97 -1.58
C ILE A 23 -2.56 10.34 -1.51
N ALA A 24 -1.75 9.83 -2.44
CA ALA A 24 -0.32 10.12 -2.52
C ALA A 24 -0.07 11.63 -2.62
N GLN A 25 -0.77 12.33 -3.52
CA GLN A 25 -0.71 13.78 -3.66
C GLN A 25 -1.16 14.55 -2.40
N SER A 26 -2.02 13.96 -1.57
CA SER A 26 -2.49 14.58 -0.33
C SER A 26 -1.55 14.39 0.87
N VAL A 27 -0.69 13.37 0.83
CA VAL A 27 0.19 13.00 1.96
C VAL A 27 1.65 13.39 1.68
N ILE A 28 2.10 13.22 0.44
CA ILE A 28 3.47 13.48 0.04
C ILE A 28 3.67 14.98 -0.16
N ILE A 29 4.58 15.55 0.62
CA ILE A 29 4.79 17.01 0.65
C ILE A 29 5.55 17.49 -0.59
N ASN A 30 6.48 16.68 -1.10
CA ASN A 30 7.32 17.05 -2.24
C ASN A 30 7.09 16.13 -3.43
N ALA A 31 6.76 16.73 -4.57
CA ALA A 31 6.46 16.02 -5.81
C ALA A 31 7.57 15.06 -6.28
N LYS A 32 8.83 15.29 -5.90
CA LYS A 32 9.92 14.37 -6.23
C LYS A 32 9.75 12.97 -5.62
N PHE A 33 9.01 12.86 -4.52
CA PHE A 33 8.73 11.58 -3.85
C PHE A 33 7.44 10.91 -4.38
N LEU A 34 6.67 11.59 -5.24
CA LEU A 34 5.56 10.95 -5.96
C LEU A 34 6.03 9.94 -7.00
N SER A 35 7.32 10.00 -7.38
CA SER A 35 7.91 9.04 -8.32
C SER A 35 7.82 7.60 -7.81
N ASP A 36 7.87 7.39 -6.50
CA ASP A 36 7.78 6.05 -5.92
C ASP A 36 6.42 5.42 -6.22
N PHE A 37 5.36 6.21 -6.10
CA PHE A 37 4.01 5.79 -6.49
C PHE A 37 3.90 5.57 -8.02
N GLU A 38 4.31 6.54 -8.83
CA GLU A 38 4.11 6.50 -10.29
C GLU A 38 4.95 5.40 -10.98
N ILE A 39 6.13 5.09 -10.44
CA ILE A 39 7.07 4.14 -11.03
C ILE A 39 6.94 2.77 -10.36
N ASN A 40 7.02 2.66 -9.04
CA ASN A 40 7.10 1.35 -8.39
C ASN A 40 5.72 0.77 -8.11
N ASP A 41 4.85 1.51 -7.42
CA ASP A 41 3.57 0.99 -6.98
C ASP A 41 2.64 0.74 -8.17
N ARG A 42 2.50 1.74 -9.04
CA ARG A 42 1.64 1.66 -10.21
C ARG A 42 2.04 0.52 -11.14
N LEU A 43 3.33 0.40 -11.49
CA LEU A 43 3.79 -0.69 -12.36
C LEU A 43 3.60 -2.06 -11.71
N THR A 44 3.78 -2.16 -10.39
CA THR A 44 3.56 -3.42 -9.65
C THR A 44 2.10 -3.85 -9.74
N LEU A 45 1.16 -2.92 -9.53
CA LEU A 45 -0.27 -3.20 -9.62
C LEU A 45 -0.72 -3.50 -11.07
N GLU A 46 -0.21 -2.76 -12.06
CA GLU A 46 -0.50 -2.99 -13.49
C GLU A 46 0.04 -4.34 -13.99
N ARG A 47 1.15 -4.83 -13.41
CA ARG A 47 1.74 -6.14 -13.75
C ARG A 47 1.11 -7.31 -12.99
N CYS A 48 0.26 -7.05 -12.01
CA CYS A 48 -0.34 -8.08 -11.18
C CYS A 48 -1.38 -8.89 -11.99
N LYS A 49 -1.08 -10.16 -12.27
CA LYS A 49 -1.93 -11.05 -13.08
C LYS A 49 -2.86 -11.94 -12.25
N GLU A 50 -2.61 -12.02 -10.94
CA GLU A 50 -3.38 -12.84 -10.02
C GLU A 50 -4.13 -11.96 -9.00
N PRO A 51 -5.24 -12.45 -8.42
CA PRO A 51 -5.90 -11.77 -7.30
C PRO A 51 -4.92 -11.65 -6.14
N SER A 52 -4.42 -10.44 -5.92
CA SER A 52 -3.44 -10.15 -4.89
C SER A 52 -3.93 -9.03 -4.00
N LEU A 53 -3.73 -9.23 -2.70
CA LEU A 53 -3.92 -8.23 -1.68
C LEU A 53 -2.57 -7.59 -1.38
N PHE A 54 -2.55 -6.27 -1.30
CA PHE A 54 -1.36 -5.51 -0.94
C PHE A 54 -1.66 -4.64 0.27
N ALA A 55 -0.61 -4.38 1.05
CA ALA A 55 -0.58 -3.24 1.93
C ALA A 55 0.19 -2.11 1.26
N TRP A 56 -0.33 -0.90 1.42
CA TRP A 56 0.23 0.31 0.84
C TRP A 56 0.39 1.35 1.93
N TYR A 57 1.64 1.63 2.25
CA TYR A 57 2.05 2.64 3.22
C TYR A 57 2.39 3.94 2.49
N VAL A 58 1.85 5.06 2.97
CA VAL A 58 2.02 6.39 2.39
C VAL A 58 2.47 7.32 3.49
N TYR A 59 3.59 8.01 3.26
CA TYR A 59 4.19 8.95 4.20
C TYR A 59 4.69 10.19 3.44
N ASP A 60 5.15 11.19 4.17
CA ASP A 60 5.56 12.50 3.62
C ASP A 60 6.70 12.42 2.59
N TYR A 61 7.54 11.39 2.67
CA TYR A 61 8.69 11.17 1.79
C TYR A 61 8.51 10.03 0.76
N GLY A 62 7.31 9.46 0.59
CA GLY A 62 7.08 8.47 -0.46
C GLY A 62 6.00 7.44 -0.13
N THR A 63 6.08 6.31 -0.83
CA THR A 63 5.17 5.17 -0.69
C THR A 63 5.93 3.86 -0.59
N HIS A 64 5.28 2.88 0.02
CA HIS A 64 5.77 1.51 0.06
C HIS A 64 4.62 0.53 -0.14
N LEU A 65 4.68 -0.24 -1.23
CA LEU A 65 3.70 -1.26 -1.58
C LEU A 65 4.31 -2.64 -1.40
N PHE A 66 3.66 -3.51 -0.64
CA PHE A 66 4.11 -4.87 -0.42
C PHE A 66 2.94 -5.86 -0.42
N PRO A 67 3.14 -7.09 -0.94
CA PRO A 67 2.08 -8.07 -1.07
C PRO A 67 1.81 -8.76 0.28
N LEU A 68 0.53 -8.93 0.64
CA LEU A 68 0.13 -9.54 1.91
C LEU A 68 0.28 -11.06 1.95
N ASN A 69 0.52 -11.70 0.81
CA ASN A 69 0.79 -13.14 0.74
C ASN A 69 2.26 -13.47 1.05
N ASP A 70 3.15 -12.48 1.10
CA ASP A 70 4.56 -12.65 1.45
C ASP A 70 4.81 -12.17 2.88
N MET A 71 4.73 -13.11 3.82
CA MET A 71 4.91 -12.84 5.25
C MET A 71 6.30 -12.32 5.60
N ASN A 72 7.32 -12.63 4.80
CA ASN A 72 8.67 -12.11 5.03
C ASN A 72 8.72 -10.61 4.74
N GLN A 73 8.10 -10.17 3.64
CA GLN A 73 8.02 -8.74 3.29
C GLN A 73 7.22 -7.94 4.33
N VAL A 74 6.13 -8.50 4.87
CA VAL A 74 5.37 -7.83 5.96
C VAL A 74 6.22 -7.69 7.22
N ALA A 75 6.97 -8.73 7.59
CA ALA A 75 7.85 -8.69 8.76
C ALA A 75 9.05 -7.75 8.57
N GLU A 76 9.63 -7.71 7.38
CA GLU A 76 10.68 -6.76 7.00
C GLU A 76 10.15 -5.33 7.07
N PHE A 77 8.97 -5.04 6.50
CA PHE A 77 8.34 -3.75 6.63
C PHE A 77 8.10 -3.35 8.09
N GLN A 78 7.56 -4.26 8.92
CA GLN A 78 7.35 -3.97 10.34
C GLN A 78 8.67 -3.64 11.04
N LYS A 79 9.76 -4.36 10.72
CA LYS A 79 11.08 -4.12 11.28
C LYS A 79 11.67 -2.79 10.82
N GLU A 80 11.65 -2.50 9.53
CA GLU A 80 12.12 -1.22 8.97
C GLU A 80 11.32 -0.04 9.52
N TRP A 81 10.00 -0.19 9.64
CA TRP A 81 9.12 0.80 10.20
C TRP A 81 9.41 1.07 11.69
N LEU A 82 9.52 0.02 12.52
CA LEU A 82 9.89 0.15 13.94
C LEU A 82 11.28 0.76 14.13
N GLN A 83 12.25 0.39 13.29
CA GLN A 83 13.59 0.96 13.31
C GLN A 83 13.58 2.43 12.86
N GLY A 84 12.83 2.76 11.82
CA GLY A 84 12.61 4.13 11.37
C GLY A 84 12.02 5.01 12.47
N GLN A 85 11.04 4.51 13.23
CA GLN A 85 10.45 5.25 14.34
C GLN A 85 11.48 5.67 15.40
N SER A 86 12.45 4.80 15.71
CA SER A 86 13.50 5.10 16.69
C SER A 86 14.46 6.22 16.22
N VAL A 87 14.68 6.35 14.91
CA VAL A 87 15.52 7.39 14.31
C VAL A 87 14.82 8.76 14.30
N PHE A 88 13.48 8.76 14.34
CA PHE A 88 12.67 9.98 14.27
C PHE A 88 12.11 10.44 15.62
N GLU A 89 12.52 9.86 16.76
CA GLU A 89 12.04 10.24 18.11
C GLU A 89 12.18 11.76 18.42
N ASN A 90 13.07 12.46 17.73
CA ASN A 90 13.29 13.92 17.89
C ASN A 90 12.73 14.79 16.76
N LYS A 91 12.12 14.21 15.72
CA LYS A 91 11.40 14.98 14.68
C LYS A 91 9.90 14.84 14.95
N LYS A 92 9.14 15.92 14.81
CA LYS A 92 7.66 15.86 14.83
C LYS A 92 7.26 14.72 13.88
N GLN A 93 6.82 13.59 14.43
CA GLN A 93 6.25 12.52 13.62
C GLN A 93 5.15 13.17 12.80
N SER A 94 5.28 13.10 11.48
CA SER A 94 4.19 13.45 10.59
C SER A 94 3.03 12.54 11.01
N ASN A 95 2.01 13.11 11.64
CA ASN A 95 0.83 12.37 12.06
C ASN A 95 0.00 11.92 10.84
N ASP A 96 0.45 12.28 9.64
CA ASP A 96 -0.29 12.11 8.40
C ASP A 96 0.03 10.82 7.65
N ASP A 97 0.99 10.00 8.11
CA ASP A 97 1.24 8.70 7.48
C ASP A 97 -0.03 7.85 7.50
N ARG A 98 -0.26 7.13 6.41
CA ARG A 98 -1.45 6.32 6.20
C ARG A 98 -1.07 4.94 5.73
N LEU A 99 -1.72 3.94 6.29
CA LEU A 99 -1.62 2.56 5.84
C LEU A 99 -2.96 2.15 5.24
N TYR A 100 -2.91 1.47 4.10
CA TYR A 100 -4.08 0.95 3.42
C TYR A 100 -3.88 -0.52 3.09
N VAL A 101 -4.97 -1.26 3.05
CA VAL A 101 -5.04 -2.58 2.40
C VAL A 101 -5.85 -2.43 1.13
N LEU A 102 -5.33 -2.95 0.03
CA LEU A 102 -5.97 -2.88 -1.27
C LEU A 102 -6.10 -4.26 -1.91
N ASN A 103 -7.17 -4.40 -2.68
CA ASN A 103 -7.43 -5.58 -3.50
C ASN A 103 -7.48 -5.13 -4.96
N VAL A 104 -6.50 -5.60 -5.74
CA VAL A 104 -6.36 -5.21 -7.16
C VAL A 104 -7.54 -5.65 -8.00
N PHE A 105 -8.13 -6.80 -7.66
CA PHE A 105 -9.21 -7.40 -8.43
C PHE A 105 -10.53 -6.67 -8.19
N THR A 106 -10.87 -6.40 -6.92
CA THR A 106 -12.13 -5.69 -6.59
C THR A 106 -12.01 -4.18 -6.75
N GLY A 107 -10.80 -3.62 -6.68
CA GLY A 107 -10.56 -2.18 -6.62
C GLY A 107 -10.75 -1.59 -5.22
N ASP A 108 -10.92 -2.43 -4.21
CA ASP A 108 -11.11 -1.97 -2.83
C ASP A 108 -9.82 -1.38 -2.27
N LEU A 109 -9.99 -0.31 -1.49
CA LEU A 109 -8.94 0.38 -0.76
C LEU A 109 -9.46 0.73 0.63
N LYS A 110 -9.00 0.02 1.66
CA LYS A 110 -9.42 0.19 3.05
C LYS A 110 -8.29 0.82 3.86
N ARG A 111 -8.57 1.87 4.62
CA ARG A 111 -7.60 2.48 5.52
C ARG A 111 -7.45 1.63 6.79
N VAL A 112 -6.21 1.38 7.19
CA VAL A 112 -5.85 0.76 8.46
C VAL A 112 -5.53 1.87 9.46
N PHE A 113 -6.29 1.92 10.55
CA PHE A 113 -6.10 2.88 11.62
C PHE A 113 -5.24 2.27 12.73
N GLU A 114 -4.64 3.12 13.57
CA GLU A 114 -3.89 2.73 14.77
C GLU A 114 -2.70 1.78 14.54
N PHE A 115 -2.32 1.50 13.29
CA PHE A 115 -1.18 0.67 12.92
C PHE A 115 0.12 1.12 13.60
N LYS A 116 0.22 2.43 13.93
CA LYS A 116 1.38 2.99 14.63
C LYS A 116 1.57 2.55 16.07
N ARG A 117 0.53 1.98 16.70
CA ARG A 117 0.54 1.52 18.09
C ARG A 117 0.53 0.00 18.20
N GLU A 118 0.43 -0.68 17.08
CA GLU A 118 0.24 -2.12 17.02
C GLU A 118 1.59 -2.84 17.15
N LYS A 119 1.68 -3.80 18.09
CA LYS A 119 2.88 -4.65 18.23
C LYS A 119 2.91 -5.78 17.20
N ASN A 120 1.76 -6.16 16.67
CA ASN A 120 1.62 -7.20 15.66
C ASN A 120 0.86 -6.67 14.43
N LEU A 121 1.58 -5.92 13.58
CA LEU A 121 1.03 -5.32 12.37
C LEU A 121 0.54 -6.38 11.39
N VAL A 122 1.21 -7.53 11.36
CA VAL A 122 0.87 -8.69 10.52
C VAL A 122 -0.57 -9.15 10.77
N ASP A 123 -0.94 -9.41 12.02
CA ASP A 123 -2.30 -9.86 12.37
C ASP A 123 -3.37 -8.83 11.99
N HIS A 124 -3.06 -7.54 12.16
CA HIS A 124 -3.98 -6.46 11.83
C HIS A 124 -4.21 -6.38 10.30
N LEU A 125 -3.13 -6.47 9.52
CA LEU A 125 -3.21 -6.48 8.06
C LEU A 125 -3.99 -7.69 7.53
N GLN A 126 -3.82 -8.87 8.13
CA GLN A 126 -4.59 -10.06 7.78
C GLN A 126 -6.09 -9.91 8.07
N LYS A 127 -6.45 -9.32 9.22
CA LYS A 127 -7.86 -9.04 9.55
C LYS A 127 -8.50 -8.00 8.64
N ALA A 128 -7.74 -6.99 8.21
CA ALA A 128 -8.23 -5.95 7.30
C ALA A 128 -8.39 -6.45 5.85
N ALA A 129 -7.69 -7.53 5.50
CA ALA A 129 -7.75 -8.22 4.21
C ALA A 129 -8.95 -9.18 4.07
N GLY A 130 -9.52 -9.66 5.18
CA GLY A 130 -10.75 -10.46 5.23
C GLY A 130 -12.02 -9.64 5.07
#